data_AF-A0A0A2BIR4-F1
#
_entry.id   AF-A0A0A2BIR4-F1
#
_cell.length_a   1.000
_cell.length_b   1.000
_cell.length_c   1.000
_cell.angle_alpha   90.00
_cell.angle_beta   90.00
_cell.angle_gamma   90.00
#
_symmetry.space_group_name_H-M   'P 1'
#
loop_
_entity.id
_entity.type
_entity.pdbx_description
1 polymer ?
#
loop_
_entity_poly.entity_id
_entity_poly.type
_entity_poly.pdbx_seq_one_letter_code
_entity_poly.pdbx_strand_id
1 'polypeptide(L)'
;MSESKASPKKDKAEDRNEKNGKRNHILSKNKNQKRLPLWVEVFFVQLGLPEKWLISILAVKRNGFNNIKENLAANKLIVIVGIVLIYCYPIIQLTKNQNDCVRESMDVLKESSISNNSVKSVAVNYCNGGKLLNN
;
A
#
# COMPACT_ATOMS: atom_id res chain seq x y z
N MET A 1 35.67 86.31 1.97
CA MET A 1 35.71 85.67 0.65
C MET A 1 36.64 84.46 0.76
N SER A 2 36.07 83.24 0.67
CA SER A 2 36.60 81.96 0.14
C SER A 2 38.07 81.52 0.43
N GLU A 3 38.46 80.27 0.69
CA GLU A 3 37.83 78.94 0.86
C GLU A 3 38.92 77.94 1.36
N SER A 4 38.51 76.99 2.20
CA SER A 4 38.86 75.55 2.30
C SER A 4 40.30 75.00 2.18
N LYS A 5 40.72 74.22 3.20
CA LYS A 5 40.65 72.74 3.24
C LYS A 5 41.36 72.16 4.49
N ALA A 6 40.62 71.44 5.33
CA ALA A 6 41.19 70.46 6.26
C ALA A 6 40.17 69.35 6.57
N SER A 7 40.64 68.11 6.55
CA SER A 7 39.98 66.88 7.02
C SER A 7 41.09 65.84 7.23
N PRO A 8 40.92 64.72 7.97
CA PRO A 8 39.72 64.18 8.65
C PRO A 8 40.05 63.81 10.14
N LYS A 9 39.29 63.07 10.98
CA LYS A 9 38.57 61.80 10.83
C LYS A 9 37.73 61.50 12.08
N LYS A 10 36.58 60.86 11.86
CA LYS A 10 35.46 60.58 12.79
C LYS A 10 35.69 59.34 13.67
N ASP A 11 35.44 59.50 14.96
CA ASP A 11 34.45 58.83 15.83
C ASP A 11 34.15 57.31 15.79
N LYS A 12 33.97 56.81 17.03
CA LYS A 12 33.11 55.72 17.55
C LYS A 12 33.65 54.28 17.50
N ALA A 13 33.43 53.43 18.49
CA ALA A 13 32.92 53.50 19.88
C ALA A 13 33.07 52.07 20.48
N GLU A 14 33.16 51.96 21.83
CA GLU A 14 32.59 50.94 22.76
C GLU A 14 32.47 49.45 22.33
N ASP A 15 32.60 48.40 23.16
CA ASP A 15 32.47 48.24 24.60
C ASP A 15 33.01 46.85 25.04
N ARG A 16 33.15 46.72 26.36
CA ARG A 16 33.62 45.68 27.30
C ARG A 16 33.20 44.21 27.08
N ASN A 17 33.99 43.27 27.63
CA ASN A 17 33.71 42.53 28.89
C ASN A 17 34.32 41.11 28.95
N GLU A 18 35.16 40.95 29.97
CA GLU A 18 35.38 39.80 30.86
C GLU A 18 34.55 38.52 30.63
N LYS A 19 35.23 37.39 30.40
CA LYS A 19 34.64 36.04 30.55
C LYS A 19 35.57 35.04 31.24
N ASN A 20 35.17 34.75 32.47
CA ASN A 20 35.54 33.62 33.32
C ASN A 20 35.61 32.27 32.57
N GLY A 21 36.70 31.54 32.81
CA GLY A 21 36.86 30.15 32.42
C GLY A 21 36.11 29.19 33.35
N LYS A 22 35.03 28.58 32.85
CA LYS A 22 34.49 27.31 33.37
C LYS A 22 34.31 26.35 32.19
N ARG A 23 35.14 25.32 32.14
CA ARG A 23 35.04 24.22 31.17
C ARG A 23 33.80 23.40 31.52
N ASN A 24 32.71 23.58 30.78
CA ASN A 24 31.61 22.64 30.77
C ASN A 24 31.92 21.55 29.73
N HIS A 25 32.08 20.31 30.22
CA HIS A 25 32.06 19.12 29.38
C HIS A 25 30.67 19.02 28.73
N ILE A 26 30.54 19.51 27.50
CA ILE A 26 29.32 19.34 26.69
C ILE A 26 29.27 17.87 26.28
N LEU A 27 28.76 17.03 27.18
CA LEU A 27 28.19 15.77 26.78
C LEU A 27 26.93 16.12 25.98
N SER A 28 27.07 16.07 24.65
CA SER A 28 26.00 16.08 23.67
C SER A 28 25.03 14.92 23.98
N LYS A 29 24.18 15.12 25.00
CA LYS A 29 23.05 14.24 25.28
C LYS A 29 22.00 14.67 24.27
N ASN A 30 22.06 14.02 23.11
CA ASN A 30 21.16 14.15 21.99
C ASN A 30 19.71 13.96 22.50
N LYS A 31 19.08 15.05 22.95
CA LYS A 31 17.71 15.08 23.44
C LYS A 31 16.81 15.03 22.22
N ASN A 32 16.52 13.83 21.71
CA ASN A 32 15.38 13.57 20.82
C ASN A 32 15.10 12.07 20.59
N GLN A 33 15.47 11.18 21.53
CA GLN A 33 14.96 9.82 21.49
C GLN A 33 13.58 9.83 22.12
N LYS A 34 12.54 9.91 21.27
CA LYS A 34 11.14 9.72 21.66
C LYS A 34 11.02 8.32 22.26
N ARG A 35 11.09 8.24 23.59
CA ARG A 35 10.96 6.99 24.32
C ARG A 35 9.63 6.34 23.96
N LEU A 36 9.68 5.06 23.65
CA LEU A 36 8.48 4.30 23.34
C LEU A 36 7.61 4.17 24.60
N PRO A 37 6.28 3.97 24.45
CA PRO A 37 5.40 3.75 25.57
C PRO A 37 5.87 2.56 26.44
N LEU A 38 5.74 2.66 27.76
CA LEU A 38 6.25 1.65 28.70
C LEU A 38 5.70 0.22 28.43
N TRP A 39 4.47 0.12 27.95
CA TRP A 39 3.83 -1.15 27.55
C TRP A 39 4.50 -1.83 26.35
N VAL A 40 5.09 -1.02 25.47
CA VAL A 40 5.82 -1.48 24.31
C VAL A 40 7.12 -2.13 24.80
N GLU A 41 7.89 -1.47 25.68
CA GLU A 41 9.12 -2.00 26.29
C GLU A 41 8.96 -3.39 26.95
N VAL A 42 7.86 -3.62 27.68
CA VAL A 42 7.54 -4.93 28.29
C VAL A 42 7.34 -6.04 27.23
N PHE A 43 6.77 -5.70 26.08
CA PHE A 43 6.53 -6.64 24.98
C PHE A 43 7.84 -7.08 24.30
N PHE A 44 8.88 -6.23 24.31
CA PHE A 44 10.17 -6.53 23.69
C PHE A 44 11.02 -7.49 24.53
N VAL A 45 10.82 -7.53 25.85
CA VAL A 45 11.56 -8.45 26.73
C VAL A 45 11.24 -9.92 26.42
N GLN A 46 10.00 -10.23 26.02
CA GLN A 46 9.59 -11.61 25.69
C GLN A 46 9.92 -12.02 24.25
N LEU A 47 10.08 -11.06 23.33
CA LEU A 47 10.31 -11.31 21.90
C LEU A 47 11.77 -11.08 21.45
N GLY A 48 12.60 -10.45 22.28
CA GLY A 48 14.02 -10.20 21.97
C GLY A 48 14.27 -9.26 20.78
N LEU A 49 13.30 -8.40 20.43
CA LEU A 49 13.38 -7.55 19.24
C LEU A 49 14.20 -6.27 19.49
N PRO A 50 15.10 -5.88 18.57
CA PRO A 50 15.89 -4.65 18.70
C PRO A 50 15.04 -3.38 18.56
N GLU A 51 15.20 -2.45 19.50
CA GLU A 51 14.42 -1.19 19.63
C GLU A 51 14.40 -0.32 18.34
N LYS A 52 15.47 -0.37 17.55
CA LYS A 52 15.60 0.39 16.29
C LYS A 52 14.58 -0.05 15.22
N TRP A 53 14.31 -1.36 15.15
CA TRP A 53 13.37 -1.91 14.16
C TRP A 53 11.95 -1.45 14.45
N LEU A 54 11.62 -1.39 15.73
CA LEU A 54 10.31 -1.00 16.21
C LEU A 54 9.98 0.47 15.91
N ILE A 55 10.94 1.37 16.14
CA ILE A 55 10.78 2.79 15.79
C ILE A 55 10.56 2.93 14.29
N SER A 56 11.28 2.14 13.49
CA SER A 56 11.13 2.13 12.04
C SER A 56 9.74 1.62 11.62
N ILE A 57 9.26 0.53 12.22
CA ILE A 57 7.92 -0.02 11.97
C ILE A 57 6.83 0.97 12.40
N LEU A 58 6.98 1.65 13.53
CA LEU A 58 6.04 2.69 13.97
C LEU A 58 6.07 3.91 13.04
N ALA A 59 7.23 4.30 12.51
CA ALA A 59 7.36 5.39 11.55
C ALA A 59 6.71 5.04 10.20
N VAL A 60 6.97 3.83 9.70
CA VAL A 60 6.35 3.29 8.49
C VAL A 60 4.84 3.15 8.68
N LYS A 61 4.37 2.64 9.82
CA LYS A 61 2.96 2.58 10.17
C LYS A 61 2.34 3.97 10.20
N ARG A 62 2.99 4.96 10.83
CA ARG A 62 2.48 6.34 10.92
C ARG A 62 2.34 6.98 9.54
N ASN A 63 3.34 6.84 8.67
CA ASN A 63 3.29 7.38 7.31
C ASN A 63 2.29 6.61 6.43
N GLY A 64 2.25 5.28 6.54
CA GLY A 64 1.28 4.44 5.83
C GLY A 64 -0.17 4.76 6.23
N PHE A 65 -0.46 4.92 7.53
CA PHE A 65 -1.79 5.32 7.99
C PHE A 65 -2.18 6.73 7.54
N ASN A 66 -1.23 7.66 7.47
CA ASN A 66 -1.52 9.01 6.96
C ASN A 66 -1.88 8.97 5.46
N ASN A 67 -1.14 8.22 4.66
CA ASN A 67 -1.41 8.08 3.22
C ASN A 67 -2.73 7.32 2.95
N ILE A 68 -3.08 6.32 3.79
CA ILE A 68 -4.35 5.58 3.69
C ILE A 68 -5.54 6.45 4.12
N LYS A 69 -5.36 7.36 5.09
CA LYS A 69 -6.41 8.30 5.51
C LYS A 69 -6.68 9.37 4.46
N GLU A 70 -5.67 9.80 3.75
CA GLU A 70 -5.78 10.84 2.70
C GLU A 70 -6.58 10.34 1.48
N ASN A 71 -6.49 9.04 1.16
CA ASN A 71 -7.17 8.42 0.01
C ASN A 71 -8.12 7.27 0.43
N LEU A 72 -8.85 7.47 1.53
CA LEU A 72 -9.68 6.42 2.13
C LEU A 72 -10.83 5.95 1.21
N ALA A 73 -11.32 6.80 0.31
CA ALA A 73 -12.35 6.45 -0.67
C ALA A 73 -11.81 5.51 -1.77
N ALA A 74 -10.65 5.81 -2.35
CA ALA A 74 -10.03 4.99 -3.39
C ALA A 74 -9.56 3.64 -2.84
N ASN A 75 -8.96 3.62 -1.65
CA ASN A 75 -8.50 2.38 -1.02
C ASN A 75 -9.65 1.43 -0.68
N LYS A 76 -10.81 1.95 -0.23
CA LYS A 76 -12.00 1.12 0.01
C LYS A 76 -12.52 0.51 -1.28
N LEU A 77 -12.52 1.25 -2.39
CA LEU A 77 -12.99 0.76 -3.67
C LEU A 77 -12.13 -0.41 -4.19
N ILE A 78 -10.81 -0.33 -4.06
CA ILE A 78 -9.89 -1.41 -4.46
C ILE A 78 -10.17 -2.69 -3.68
N VAL A 79 -10.41 -2.60 -2.36
CA VAL A 79 -10.73 -3.77 -1.53
C VAL A 79 -12.06 -4.40 -1.94
N ILE A 80 -13.09 -3.58 -2.20
CA ILE A 80 -14.40 -4.05 -2.65
C ILE A 80 -14.27 -4.75 -4.00
N VAL A 81 -13.57 -4.14 -4.97
CA VAL A 81 -13.34 -4.73 -6.29
C VAL A 81 -12.55 -6.05 -6.16
N GLY A 82 -11.54 -6.10 -5.29
CA GLY A 82 -10.78 -7.32 -5.04
C GLY A 82 -11.66 -8.47 -4.52
N ILE A 83 -12.56 -8.20 -3.58
CA ILE A 83 -13.51 -9.20 -3.06
C ILE A 83 -14.45 -9.69 -4.16
N VAL A 84 -14.99 -8.77 -4.97
CA VAL A 84 -15.89 -9.11 -6.09
C VAL A 84 -15.17 -10.01 -7.11
N LEU A 85 -13.93 -9.69 -7.48
CA LEU A 85 -13.16 -10.49 -8.45
C LEU A 85 -12.88 -11.91 -7.93
N ILE A 86 -12.52 -12.05 -6.65
CA ILE A 86 -12.30 -13.36 -6.02
C ILE A 86 -13.59 -14.18 -6.03
N TYR A 87 -14.73 -13.56 -5.72
CA TYR A 87 -16.03 -14.23 -5.75
C TYR A 87 -16.48 -14.61 -7.17
N CYS A 88 -16.17 -13.79 -8.17
CA CYS A 88 -16.49 -14.07 -9.57
C CYS A 88 -15.59 -15.14 -10.20
N TYR A 89 -14.38 -15.38 -9.67
CA TYR A 89 -13.45 -16.37 -10.21
C TYR A 89 -14.04 -17.79 -10.39
N PRO A 90 -14.65 -18.42 -9.37
CA PRO A 90 -15.27 -19.74 -9.53
C PRO A 90 -16.42 -19.74 -10.56
N ILE A 91 -17.17 -18.64 -10.66
CA ILE A 91 -18.28 -18.51 -11.61
C ILE A 91 -17.76 -18.49 -13.05
N ILE A 92 -16.66 -17.77 -13.30
CA ILE A 92 -16.00 -17.72 -14.60
C ILE A 92 -15.49 -19.11 -14.97
N GLN A 93 -14.85 -19.82 -14.04
CA GLN A 93 -14.33 -21.16 -14.27
C GLN A 93 -15.44 -22.17 -14.58
N LEU A 94 -16.54 -22.12 -13.81
CA LEU A 94 -17.72 -22.97 -14.05
C LEU A 94 -18.30 -22.71 -15.45
N THR A 95 -18.46 -21.44 -15.82
CA THR A 95 -19.03 -21.05 -17.12
C THR A 95 -18.14 -21.50 -18.28
N LYS A 96 -16.82 -21.43 -18.13
CA LYS A 96 -15.86 -21.93 -19.13
C LYS A 96 -16.03 -23.43 -19.33
N ASN A 97 -16.01 -24.20 -18.25
CA ASN A 97 -16.15 -25.66 -18.33
C ASN A 97 -17.48 -26.08 -18.99
N GLN A 98 -18.59 -25.39 -18.67
CA GLN A 98 -19.88 -25.66 -19.31
C GLN A 98 -19.89 -25.30 -20.79
N ASN A 99 -19.32 -24.16 -21.16
CA ASN A 99 -19.24 -23.73 -22.55
C ASN A 99 -18.34 -24.65 -23.39
N ASP A 100 -17.25 -25.15 -22.81
CA ASP A 100 -16.35 -26.11 -23.46
C ASP A 100 -17.06 -27.45 -23.69
N CYS A 101 -17.78 -27.98 -22.68
CA CYS A 101 -18.60 -29.18 -22.84
C CYS A 101 -19.63 -29.03 -23.97
N VAL A 102 -20.34 -27.90 -24.02
CA VAL A 102 -21.36 -27.65 -25.04
C VAL A 102 -20.71 -27.59 -26.42
N ARG A 103 -19.56 -26.92 -26.55
CA ARG A 103 -18.82 -26.83 -27.83
C ARG A 103 -18.37 -28.20 -28.32
N GLU A 104 -17.75 -29.00 -27.45
CA GLU A 104 -17.29 -30.35 -27.78
C GLU A 104 -18.46 -31.26 -28.20
N SER A 105 -19.55 -31.22 -27.44
CA SER A 105 -20.76 -31.99 -27.76
C SER A 105 -21.37 -31.54 -29.09
N MET A 106 -21.41 -30.23 -29.36
CA MET A 106 -21.93 -29.70 -30.62
C MET A 106 -21.11 -30.16 -31.83
N ASP A 107 -19.79 -30.25 -31.72
CA ASP A 107 -18.94 -30.72 -32.81
C ASP A 107 -19.22 -32.21 -33.13
N VAL A 108 -19.35 -33.06 -32.10
CA VAL A 108 -19.70 -34.49 -32.26
C VAL A 108 -21.11 -34.67 -32.86
N LEU A 109 -22.11 -33.92 -32.38
CA LEU A 109 -23.49 -34.00 -32.87
C LEU A 109 -23.66 -33.44 -34.30
N LYS A 110 -22.82 -32.51 -34.70
CA LYS A 110 -22.83 -31.93 -36.06
C LYS A 110 -22.29 -32.91 -37.09
N GLU A 111 -21.37 -33.78 -36.68
CA GLU A 111 -20.87 -34.88 -37.51
C GLU A 111 -21.91 -35.99 -37.68
N SER A 112 -22.77 -36.23 -36.69
CA SER A 112 -23.78 -37.29 -36.69
C SER A 112 -25.09 -36.97 -37.45
N SER A 113 -25.10 -36.01 -38.38
CA SER A 113 -26.26 -35.62 -39.23
C SER A 113 -27.54 -35.16 -38.50
N ILE A 114 -27.43 -34.77 -37.23
CA ILE A 114 -28.55 -34.22 -36.46
C ILE A 114 -28.86 -32.79 -36.97
N SER A 115 -30.15 -32.48 -37.18
CA SER A 115 -30.61 -31.15 -37.62
C SER A 115 -29.97 -30.02 -36.82
N ASN A 116 -29.35 -29.05 -37.50
CA ASN A 116 -28.58 -27.95 -36.89
C ASN A 116 -29.34 -27.16 -35.80
N ASN A 117 -30.68 -27.10 -35.89
CA ASN A 117 -31.51 -26.37 -34.91
C ASN A 117 -31.66 -27.11 -33.58
N SER A 118 -31.50 -28.43 -33.52
CA SER A 118 -31.63 -29.25 -32.31
C SER A 118 -30.29 -29.63 -31.67
N VAL A 119 -29.17 -29.48 -32.38
CA VAL A 119 -27.83 -29.84 -31.86
C VAL A 119 -27.48 -29.07 -30.58
N LYS A 120 -27.78 -27.77 -30.53
CA LYS A 120 -27.48 -26.94 -29.35
C LYS A 120 -28.31 -27.33 -28.13
N SER A 121 -29.59 -27.63 -28.30
CA SER A 121 -30.46 -28.01 -27.17
C SER A 121 -30.11 -29.39 -26.62
N VAL A 122 -29.72 -30.33 -27.48
CA VAL A 122 -29.25 -31.66 -27.05
C VAL A 122 -27.90 -31.56 -26.35
N ALA A 123 -26.95 -30.80 -26.89
CA ALA A 123 -25.63 -30.57 -26.26
C ALA A 123 -25.76 -29.93 -24.88
N VAL A 124 -26.62 -28.92 -24.73
CA VAL A 124 -26.88 -28.27 -23.43
C VAL A 124 -27.55 -29.23 -22.45
N ASN A 125 -28.50 -30.06 -22.90
CA ASN A 125 -29.12 -31.07 -22.04
C ASN A 125 -28.09 -32.09 -21.54
N TYR A 126 -27.24 -32.60 -22.43
CA TYR A 126 -26.17 -33.53 -22.09
C TYR A 126 -25.18 -32.93 -21.07
N CYS A 127 -24.69 -31.72 -21.29
CA CYS A 127 -23.78 -31.04 -20.36
C CYS A 127 -24.41 -30.67 -19.01
N ASN A 128 -25.74 -30.70 -18.90
CA ASN A 128 -26.46 -30.56 -17.63
C ASN A 128 -26.82 -31.91 -16.97
N GLY A 129 -26.24 -33.03 -17.45
CA GLY A 129 -26.47 -34.37 -16.90
C GLY A 129 -27.60 -35.15 -17.58
N GLY A 130 -28.13 -34.65 -18.69
CA GLY A 130 -29.05 -35.37 -19.56
C GLY A 130 -28.36 -36.48 -20.36
N LYS A 131 -29.15 -37.34 -20.99
CA LYS A 131 -28.62 -38.38 -21.90
C LYS A 131 -28.47 -37.83 -23.32
N LEU A 132 -27.42 -38.26 -24.01
CA LEU A 132 -27.29 -38.06 -25.46
C LEU A 132 -28.41 -38.84 -26.16
N LEU A 133 -29.25 -38.12 -26.90
CA LEU A 133 -30.25 -38.72 -27.78
C LEU A 133 -29.53 -39.20 -29.04
N ASN A 134 -29.01 -40.43 -29.00
CA ASN A 134 -28.59 -41.16 -30.18
C ASN A 134 -29.80 -41.96 -30.68
N ASN A 135 -30.17 -41.75 -31.95
CA ASN A 135 -31.18 -42.56 -32.65
C ASN A 135 -30.48 -43.65 -33.46
#